data_AF-K3Y0X6-F1
#
_entry.id   AF-K3Y0X6-F1
#
_cell.length_a   1.000
_cell.length_b   1.000
_cell.length_c   1.000
_cell.angle_alpha   90.00
_cell.angle_beta   90.00
_cell.angle_gamma   90.00
#
_symmetry.space_group_name_H-M   'P 1'
#
loop_
_entity.id
_entity.type
_entity.pdbx_description
1 polymer ?
#
loop_
_entity_poly.entity_id
_entity_poly.type
_entity_poly.pdbx_seq_one_letter_code
_entity_poly.pdbx_strand_id
1 'polypeptide(L)'
;MATLYPDWAGLPQEMVATVMRALDIPDLFRAGTVCSSWYAAYSDVRRVRIPITDAAPCLLYSARDNGDASDATLYSPSSGGKAFKVRLPDPPLGSRALVGSSHGWLAAADEASNLHLVNPLTGAQVALPPVMALYHVESSVDEQGSLEYSVQEGEDPDDPVRYPAQKLRLFLYYKVAMSCSPSKVRDRIVLLLHRPDGQISFAHIGDDKWTQITDQTLKWDSGYRDALYNKNDGLFCVLSFDGSMLTSDPSDPSSPVAKDIVLAADRWFFSFHSAKRV
;
A
#
# COMPACT_ATOMS: atom_id res chain seq x y z
N MET A 1 11.05 -50.36 -12.24
CA MET A 1 12.17 -49.40 -12.20
C MET A 1 11.67 -48.16 -11.47
N ALA A 2 12.24 -47.85 -10.30
CA ALA A 2 11.93 -46.60 -9.61
C ALA A 2 12.62 -45.46 -10.37
N THR A 3 11.86 -44.44 -10.75
CA THR A 3 12.40 -43.18 -11.28
C THR A 3 13.25 -42.53 -10.18
N LEU A 4 14.57 -42.65 -10.29
CA LEU A 4 15.52 -41.87 -9.49
C LEU A 4 15.39 -40.41 -9.92
N TYR A 5 14.61 -39.64 -9.16
CA TYR A 5 14.61 -38.18 -9.33
C TYR A 5 16.02 -37.67 -9.00
N PRO A 6 16.62 -36.82 -9.85
CA PRO A 6 17.90 -36.20 -9.54
C PRO A 6 17.78 -35.43 -8.23
N ASP A 7 18.67 -35.71 -7.27
CA ASP A 7 18.72 -34.99 -6.00
C ASP A 7 19.39 -33.62 -6.21
N TRP A 8 18.57 -32.62 -6.52
CA TRP A 8 19.01 -31.24 -6.65
C TRP A 8 19.50 -30.62 -5.33
N ALA A 9 19.21 -31.24 -4.17
CA ALA A 9 19.69 -30.76 -2.88
C ALA A 9 21.18 -31.10 -2.66
N GLY A 10 21.70 -32.12 -3.36
CA GLY A 10 23.11 -32.55 -3.31
C GLY A 10 24.06 -31.80 -4.26
N LEU A 11 23.57 -30.82 -5.03
CA LEU A 11 24.42 -30.05 -5.94
C LEU A 11 25.43 -29.18 -5.16
N PRO A 12 26.67 -29.02 -5.68
CA PRO A 12 27.62 -28.06 -5.14
C PRO A 12 27.03 -26.64 -5.13
N GLN A 13 27.29 -25.88 -4.06
CA GLN A 13 26.74 -24.54 -3.85
C GLN A 13 27.02 -23.57 -5.01
N GLU A 14 28.19 -23.69 -5.65
CA GLU A 14 28.57 -22.89 -6.83
C GLU A 14 27.65 -23.11 -8.05
N MET A 15 27.19 -24.36 -8.25
CA MET A 15 26.27 -24.69 -9.34
C MET A 15 24.89 -24.11 -9.06
N VAL A 16 24.41 -24.23 -7.81
CA VAL A 16 23.15 -23.62 -7.38
C VAL A 16 23.22 -22.10 -7.54
N ALA A 17 24.30 -21.46 -7.10
CA ALA A 17 24.50 -20.01 -7.26
C ALA A 17 24.51 -19.59 -8.75
N THR A 18 25.03 -20.42 -9.64
CA THR A 18 24.99 -20.16 -11.09
C THR A 18 23.56 -20.15 -11.63
N VAL A 19 22.73 -21.10 -11.20
CA VAL A 19 21.29 -21.10 -11.51
C VAL A 19 20.61 -19.85 -10.95
N MET A 20 20.86 -19.50 -9.68
CA MET A 20 20.28 -18.31 -9.04
C MET A 20 20.60 -17.01 -9.77
N ARG A 21 21.81 -16.87 -10.32
CA ARG A 21 22.21 -15.67 -11.09
C ARG A 21 21.41 -15.51 -12.40
N ALA A 22 20.94 -16.62 -12.98
CA ALA A 22 20.19 -16.63 -14.23
C ALA A 22 18.69 -16.36 -14.04
N LEU A 23 18.16 -16.54 -12.83
CA LEU A 23 16.75 -16.28 -12.53
C LEU A 23 16.42 -14.79 -12.62
N ASP A 24 15.18 -14.44 -12.96
CA ASP A 24 14.70 -13.08 -12.73
C ASP A 24 14.55 -12.80 -11.21
N ILE A 25 14.20 -11.57 -10.84
CA ILE A 25 14.11 -11.23 -9.41
C ILE A 25 12.99 -12.05 -8.73
N PRO A 26 11.74 -12.10 -9.25
CA PRO A 26 10.69 -12.92 -8.65
C PRO A 26 11.08 -14.40 -8.45
N ASP A 27 11.64 -15.04 -9.46
CA ASP A 27 12.03 -16.45 -9.39
C ASP A 27 13.22 -16.68 -8.47
N LEU A 28 14.13 -15.71 -8.37
CA LEU A 28 15.19 -15.72 -7.36
C LEU A 28 14.59 -15.78 -5.94
N PHE A 29 13.57 -14.97 -5.63
CA PHE A 29 12.88 -15.03 -4.33
C PHE A 29 12.18 -16.37 -4.08
N ARG A 30 11.52 -16.93 -5.10
CA ARG A 30 10.87 -18.26 -5.01
C ARG A 30 11.88 -19.38 -4.79
N ALA A 31 13.03 -19.31 -5.45
CA ALA A 31 14.11 -20.28 -5.27
C ALA A 31 14.62 -20.31 -3.82
N GLY A 32 14.61 -19.18 -3.13
CA GLY A 32 14.95 -19.09 -1.70
C GLY A 32 14.02 -19.88 -0.77
N THR A 33 12.80 -20.25 -1.20
CA THR A 33 11.86 -20.99 -0.34
C THR A 33 11.90 -22.50 -0.52
N VAL A 34 12.79 -23.03 -1.38
CA VAL A 34 12.84 -24.46 -1.73
C VAL A 34 13.46 -25.31 -0.62
N CYS A 35 14.70 -25.02 -0.24
CA CYS A 35 15.44 -25.74 0.81
C CYS A 35 16.58 -24.86 1.36
N SER A 36 17.25 -25.31 2.44
CA SER A 36 18.33 -24.55 3.08
C SER A 36 19.54 -24.30 2.16
N SER A 37 19.92 -25.27 1.33
CA SER A 37 21.01 -25.14 0.35
C SER A 37 20.70 -24.06 -0.70
N TRP A 38 19.47 -24.06 -1.22
CA TRP A 38 19.01 -23.05 -2.17
C TRP A 38 18.87 -21.68 -1.53
N TYR A 39 18.39 -21.60 -0.28
CA TYR A 39 18.32 -20.35 0.48
C TYR A 39 19.70 -19.72 0.69
N ALA A 40 20.74 -20.53 0.95
CA ALA A 40 22.10 -20.02 1.09
C ALA A 40 22.59 -19.38 -0.23
N ALA A 41 22.50 -20.11 -1.35
CA ALA A 41 22.87 -19.59 -2.66
C ALA A 41 22.03 -18.37 -3.08
N TYR A 42 20.72 -18.40 -2.80
CA TYR A 42 19.81 -17.27 -2.97
C TYR A 42 20.29 -16.04 -2.20
N SER A 43 20.59 -16.18 -0.91
CA SER A 43 21.00 -15.08 -0.04
C SER A 43 22.25 -14.38 -0.57
N ASP A 44 23.24 -15.16 -1.02
CA ASP A 44 24.49 -14.63 -1.59
C ASP A 44 24.23 -13.87 -2.89
N VAL A 45 23.46 -14.45 -3.82
CA VAL A 45 23.14 -13.83 -5.11
C VAL A 45 22.25 -12.60 -4.94
N ARG A 46 21.26 -12.66 -4.03
CA ARG A 46 20.35 -11.56 -3.72
C ARG A 46 21.10 -10.33 -3.22
N ARG A 47 22.07 -10.50 -2.31
CA ARG A 47 22.86 -9.38 -1.76
C ARG A 47 23.63 -8.63 -2.84
N VAL A 48 24.08 -9.33 -3.88
CA VAL A 48 24.81 -8.72 -5.00
C VAL A 48 23.85 -8.00 -5.96
N ARG A 49 22.72 -8.63 -6.30
CA ARG A 49 21.76 -8.09 -7.29
C ARG A 49 20.85 -6.99 -6.73
N ILE A 50 20.53 -7.06 -5.44
CA ILE A 50 19.68 -6.11 -4.72
C ILE A 50 20.46 -5.63 -3.50
N PRO A 51 21.39 -4.68 -3.68
CA PRO A 51 22.28 -4.19 -2.63
C PRO A 51 21.57 -3.23 -1.65
N ILE A 52 20.28 -3.47 -1.36
CA ILE A 52 19.53 -2.75 -0.33
C ILE A 52 19.83 -3.45 1.00
N THR A 53 20.77 -2.88 1.74
CA THR A 53 21.29 -3.46 2.99
C THR A 53 20.89 -2.68 4.23
N ASP A 54 20.27 -1.51 4.07
CA ASP A 54 19.86 -0.65 5.16
C ASP A 54 18.38 -0.27 5.08
N ALA A 55 17.95 0.55 6.03
CA ALA A 55 16.59 1.06 6.12
C ALA A 55 16.38 2.36 5.35
N ALA A 56 17.30 2.74 4.44
CA ALA A 56 17.17 3.97 3.69
C ALA A 56 15.94 3.93 2.76
N PRO A 57 15.21 5.04 2.61
CA PRO A 57 14.09 5.10 1.69
C PRO A 57 14.60 4.88 0.26
N CYS A 58 13.97 3.93 -0.43
CA CYS A 58 14.22 3.67 -1.84
C CYS A 58 13.15 4.37 -2.69
N LEU A 59 13.56 4.90 -3.84
CA LEU A 59 12.65 5.50 -4.81
C LEU A 59 12.24 4.43 -5.83
N LEU A 60 10.93 4.17 -5.94
CA LEU A 60 10.37 3.33 -7.00
C LEU A 60 9.65 4.21 -8.02
N TYR A 61 9.95 4.04 -9.30
CA TYR A 61 9.32 4.80 -10.37
C TYR A 61 9.23 4.01 -11.68
N SER A 62 8.23 4.31 -12.51
CA SER A 62 8.10 3.80 -13.87
C SER A 62 8.35 4.92 -14.87
N ALA A 63 9.30 4.76 -15.78
CA ALA A 63 9.55 5.72 -16.85
C ALA A 63 8.71 5.35 -18.08
N ARG A 64 7.98 6.32 -18.64
CA ARG A 64 7.10 6.09 -19.81
C ARG A 64 7.85 5.81 -21.11
N ASP A 65 9.10 6.25 -21.22
CA ASP A 65 9.73 6.40 -22.54
C ASP A 65 10.79 5.34 -22.88
N ASN A 66 11.15 4.41 -21.99
CA ASN A 66 12.35 3.57 -22.15
C ASN A 66 12.17 2.06 -21.83
N GLY A 67 10.96 1.51 -21.80
CA GLY A 67 10.76 0.08 -21.47
C GLY A 67 9.35 -0.47 -21.60
N ASP A 68 9.21 -1.76 -21.30
CA ASP A 68 7.92 -2.44 -21.11
C ASP A 68 7.12 -1.72 -20.01
N ALA A 69 5.81 -1.52 -20.18
CA ALA A 69 4.97 -0.85 -19.20
C ALA A 69 5.02 -1.53 -17.81
N SER A 70 5.30 -2.84 -17.78
CA SER A 70 5.45 -3.62 -16.55
C SER A 70 6.79 -3.41 -15.83
N ASP A 71 7.76 -2.73 -16.43
CA ASP A 71 9.04 -2.43 -15.79
C ASP A 71 8.92 -1.23 -14.84
N ALA A 72 9.47 -1.39 -13.64
CA ALA A 72 9.74 -0.29 -12.72
C ALA A 72 11.21 -0.29 -12.31
N THR A 73 11.70 0.88 -11.90
CA THR A 73 13.07 1.06 -11.42
C THR A 73 13.05 1.35 -9.94
N LEU A 74 13.83 0.58 -9.18
CA LEU A 74 14.10 0.82 -7.77
C LEU A 74 15.49 1.43 -7.64
N TYR A 75 15.54 2.63 -7.05
CA TYR A 75 16.76 3.38 -6.79
C TYR A 75 17.00 3.45 -5.28
N SER A 76 18.21 3.10 -4.87
CA SER A 76 18.64 3.18 -3.48
C SER A 76 19.78 4.20 -3.34
N PRO A 77 19.57 5.30 -2.59
CA PRO A 77 20.63 6.27 -2.33
C PRO A 77 21.82 5.65 -1.58
N SER A 78 21.55 4.74 -0.63
CA SER A 78 22.56 4.11 0.21
C SER A 78 23.41 3.06 -0.51
N SER A 79 22.93 2.54 -1.65
CA SER A 79 23.64 1.54 -2.44
C SER A 79 24.66 2.14 -3.43
N GLY A 80 25.18 3.34 -3.14
CA GLY A 80 26.07 4.08 -4.04
C GLY A 80 25.36 4.60 -5.29
N GLY A 81 24.07 4.94 -5.17
CA GLY A 81 23.27 5.46 -6.29
C GLY A 81 22.94 4.42 -7.36
N LYS A 82 22.99 3.12 -7.04
CA LYS A 82 22.61 2.07 -7.98
C LYS A 82 21.10 2.01 -8.15
N ALA A 83 20.67 1.91 -9.40
CA ALA A 83 19.31 1.60 -9.80
C ALA A 83 19.24 0.16 -10.32
N PHE A 84 18.16 -0.54 -10.06
CA PHE A 84 17.89 -1.84 -10.68
C PHE A 84 16.42 -1.96 -11.10
N LYS A 85 16.21 -2.73 -12.16
CA LYS A 85 14.88 -2.94 -12.73
C LYS A 85 14.18 -4.09 -12.02
N VAL A 86 12.89 -3.90 -11.78
CA VAL A 86 11.96 -4.91 -11.31
C VAL A 86 10.81 -5.00 -12.30
N ARG A 87 10.29 -6.20 -12.53
CA ARG A 87 9.10 -6.42 -13.35
C ARG A 87 7.91 -6.60 -12.42
N LEU A 88 6.89 -5.77 -12.61
CA LEU A 88 5.69 -5.74 -11.78
C LEU A 88 4.56 -6.55 -12.44
N PRO A 89 3.66 -7.15 -11.64
CA PRO A 89 2.51 -7.86 -12.17
C PRO A 89 1.52 -6.89 -12.83
N ASP A 90 0.78 -7.38 -13.81
CA ASP A 90 -0.32 -6.63 -14.41
C ASP A 90 -1.43 -6.31 -13.39
N PRO A 91 -2.11 -5.17 -13.53
CA PRO A 91 -1.81 -4.08 -14.47
C PRO A 91 -0.53 -3.30 -14.10
N PRO A 92 0.16 -2.67 -15.09
CA PRO A 92 1.35 -1.85 -14.88
C PRO A 92 1.25 -0.82 -13.75
N LEU A 93 2.37 -0.51 -13.08
CA LEU A 93 2.39 0.50 -12.02
C LEU A 93 1.89 1.87 -12.51
N GLY A 94 2.23 2.24 -13.74
CA GLY A 94 1.85 3.52 -14.34
C GLY A 94 0.34 3.70 -14.58
N SER A 95 -0.46 2.64 -14.54
CA SER A 95 -1.93 2.75 -14.59
C SER A 95 -2.56 2.79 -13.19
N ARG A 96 -1.81 2.49 -12.13
CA ARG A 96 -2.30 2.47 -10.75
C ARG A 96 -2.05 3.80 -10.02
N ALA A 97 -2.93 4.13 -9.09
CA ALA A 97 -2.72 5.24 -8.15
C ALA A 97 -2.13 4.71 -6.85
N LEU A 98 -0.96 5.22 -6.43
CA LEU A 98 -0.31 4.82 -5.18
C LEU A 98 -0.97 5.49 -3.98
N VAL A 99 -1.34 4.69 -2.99
CA VAL A 99 -2.10 5.12 -1.79
C VAL A 99 -1.30 4.89 -0.51
N GLY A 100 -0.29 4.02 -0.53
CA GLY A 100 0.55 3.78 0.64
C GLY A 100 1.70 2.82 0.36
N SER A 101 2.64 2.75 1.29
CA SER A 101 3.71 1.77 1.28
C SER A 101 4.09 1.37 2.70
N SER A 102 4.29 0.08 2.93
CA SER A 102 4.80 -0.46 4.21
C SER A 102 5.33 -1.87 4.02
N HIS A 103 6.32 -2.27 4.82
CA HIS A 103 6.86 -3.64 4.84
C HIS A 103 7.35 -4.18 3.47
N GLY A 104 7.77 -3.29 2.56
CA GLY A 104 8.16 -3.67 1.20
C GLY A 104 6.97 -3.97 0.27
N TRP A 105 5.76 -3.56 0.66
CA TRP A 105 4.54 -3.63 -0.14
C TRP A 105 4.04 -2.22 -0.46
N LEU A 106 3.39 -2.10 -1.60
CA LEU A 106 2.71 -0.89 -2.07
C LEU A 106 1.21 -1.15 -2.03
N ALA A 107 0.44 -0.20 -1.51
CA ALA A 107 -0.99 -0.17 -1.71
C ALA A 107 -1.29 0.72 -2.93
N ALA A 108 -2.00 0.16 -3.91
CA ALA A 108 -2.27 0.83 -5.16
C ALA A 108 -3.68 0.52 -5.66
N ALA A 109 -4.38 1.54 -6.16
CA ALA A 109 -5.69 1.41 -6.76
C ALA A 109 -5.59 1.25 -8.29
N ASP A 110 -6.28 0.27 -8.85
CA ASP A 110 -6.32 0.01 -10.29
C ASP A 110 -7.31 0.94 -11.03
N GLU A 111 -7.46 0.75 -12.34
CA GLU A 111 -8.37 1.55 -13.18
C GLU A 111 -9.85 1.38 -12.83
N ALA A 112 -10.23 0.29 -12.17
CA ALA A 112 -11.58 0.08 -11.64
C ALA A 112 -11.72 0.63 -10.20
N SER A 113 -10.72 1.36 -9.69
CA SER A 113 -10.63 1.84 -8.31
C SER A 113 -10.50 0.76 -7.24
N ASN A 114 -10.23 -0.50 -7.59
CA ASN A 114 -10.00 -1.54 -6.59
C ASN A 114 -8.58 -1.47 -6.04
N LEU A 115 -8.46 -1.65 -4.72
CA LEU A 115 -7.19 -1.61 -4.02
C LEU A 115 -6.47 -2.97 -4.06
N HIS A 116 -5.16 -2.91 -4.27
CA HIS A 116 -4.28 -4.06 -4.28
C HIS A 116 -3.02 -3.75 -3.47
N LEU A 117 -2.51 -4.77 -2.77
CA LEU A 117 -1.16 -4.75 -2.24
C LEU A 117 -0.22 -5.44 -3.23
N VAL A 118 0.88 -4.79 -3.58
CA VAL A 118 1.88 -5.30 -4.53
C VAL A 118 3.26 -5.25 -3.90
N ASN A 119 3.98 -6.37 -3.95
CA ASN A 119 5.37 -6.42 -3.55
C ASN A 119 6.26 -6.31 -4.81
N PRO A 120 6.99 -5.20 -5.01
CA PRO A 120 7.71 -4.95 -6.24
C PRO A 120 8.92 -5.86 -6.46
N LEU A 121 9.44 -6.52 -5.41
CA LEU A 121 10.57 -7.44 -5.53
C LEU A 121 10.11 -8.86 -5.84
N THR A 122 9.06 -9.33 -5.18
CA THR A 122 8.58 -10.71 -5.34
C THR A 122 7.53 -10.87 -6.43
N GLY A 123 6.95 -9.76 -6.90
CA GLY A 123 5.80 -9.77 -7.81
C GLY A 123 4.50 -10.26 -7.16
N ALA A 124 4.49 -10.51 -5.85
CA ALA A 124 3.30 -10.95 -5.15
C ALA A 124 2.23 -9.85 -5.13
N GLN A 125 0.98 -10.25 -5.35
CA GLN A 125 -0.18 -9.36 -5.32
C GLN A 125 -1.28 -9.94 -4.43
N VAL A 126 -1.93 -9.07 -3.66
CA VAL A 126 -3.05 -9.41 -2.79
C VAL A 126 -4.14 -8.38 -3.02
N ALA A 127 -5.33 -8.83 -3.42
CA ALA A 127 -6.49 -7.94 -3.51
C ALA A 127 -6.97 -7.56 -2.10
N LEU A 128 -7.36 -6.29 -1.94
CA LEU A 128 -8.10 -5.82 -0.76
C LEU A 128 -9.60 -5.83 -1.09
N PRO A 129 -10.49 -5.66 -0.09
CA PRO A 129 -11.92 -5.59 -0.36
C PRO A 129 -12.21 -4.53 -1.46
N PRO A 130 -13.12 -4.84 -2.38
CA PRO A 130 -13.38 -4.00 -3.55
C PRO A 130 -13.89 -2.63 -3.13
N VAL A 131 -13.80 -1.65 -4.03
CA VAL A 131 -14.30 -0.29 -3.77
C VAL A 131 -15.79 -0.29 -3.39
N MET A 132 -16.56 -1.21 -3.99
CA MET A 132 -17.97 -1.45 -3.72
C MET A 132 -18.29 -2.02 -2.34
N ALA A 133 -17.28 -2.46 -1.60
CA ALA A 133 -17.45 -2.88 -0.22
C ALA A 133 -17.41 -1.68 0.77
N LEU A 134 -17.14 -0.47 0.28
CA LEU A 134 -17.32 0.75 1.07
C LEU A 134 -18.80 1.10 1.12
N TYR A 135 -19.29 1.40 2.32
CA TYR A 135 -20.71 1.60 2.59
C TYR A 135 -21.35 2.79 1.84
N HIS A 136 -20.54 3.77 1.41
CA HIS A 136 -20.99 5.00 0.75
C HIS A 136 -20.70 5.00 -0.76
N VAL A 137 -20.38 3.83 -1.34
CA VAL A 137 -20.08 3.70 -2.77
C VAL A 137 -21.03 2.72 -3.44
N GLU A 138 -21.70 3.19 -4.48
CA GLU A 138 -22.54 2.39 -5.35
C GLU A 138 -22.01 2.38 -6.78
N SER A 139 -22.18 1.28 -7.52
CA SER A 139 -21.78 1.20 -8.92
C SER A 139 -22.98 1.33 -9.84
N SER A 140 -22.74 1.99 -10.96
CA SER A 140 -23.66 2.08 -12.07
C SER A 140 -22.88 1.97 -13.37
N VAL A 141 -23.61 1.96 -14.48
CA VAL A 141 -23.04 2.01 -15.82
C VAL A 141 -23.59 3.26 -16.49
N ASP A 142 -22.71 4.03 -17.12
CA ASP A 142 -23.12 5.24 -17.86
C ASP A 142 -23.87 4.88 -19.17
N GLU A 143 -24.39 5.90 -19.85
CA GLU A 143 -25.10 5.73 -21.13
C GLU A 143 -24.23 5.08 -22.23
N GLN A 144 -22.91 5.10 -22.09
CA GLN A 144 -21.94 4.55 -23.02
C GLN A 144 -21.47 3.13 -22.63
N GLY A 145 -21.95 2.57 -21.52
CA GLY A 145 -21.56 1.25 -21.05
C GLY A 145 -20.31 1.23 -20.16
N SER A 146 -19.81 2.39 -19.71
CA SER A 146 -18.61 2.49 -18.88
C SER A 146 -18.96 2.43 -17.39
N LEU A 147 -18.07 1.83 -16.59
CA LEU A 147 -18.24 1.73 -15.14
C LEU A 147 -18.13 3.10 -14.47
N GLU A 148 -19.16 3.42 -13.68
CA GLU A 148 -19.27 4.65 -12.91
C GLU A 148 -19.59 4.32 -11.44
N TYR A 149 -19.17 5.19 -10.53
CA TYR A 149 -19.47 5.07 -9.12
C TYR A 149 -20.19 6.32 -8.61
N SER A 150 -21.24 6.11 -7.82
CA SER A 150 -21.90 7.15 -7.04
C SER A 150 -21.36 7.11 -5.62
N VAL A 151 -20.87 8.24 -5.11
CA VAL A 151 -20.22 8.35 -3.81
C VAL A 151 -21.02 9.33 -2.95
N GLN A 152 -21.46 8.86 -1.79
CA GLN A 152 -22.16 9.71 -0.82
C GLN A 152 -21.13 10.55 -0.05
N GLU A 153 -21.00 11.84 -0.42
CA GLU A 153 -19.99 12.74 0.19
C GLU A 153 -20.56 13.68 1.25
N GLY A 154 -21.83 14.07 1.09
CA GLY A 154 -22.52 14.99 1.99
C GLY A 154 -23.49 14.30 2.93
N GLU A 155 -24.14 15.11 3.77
CA GLU A 155 -25.23 14.65 4.64
C GLU A 155 -26.54 14.43 3.89
N ASP A 156 -26.73 15.06 2.71
CA ASP A 156 -27.93 14.90 1.89
C ASP A 156 -27.88 13.56 1.14
N PRO A 157 -28.67 12.55 1.54
CA PRO A 157 -28.64 11.22 0.93
C PRO A 157 -29.15 11.21 -0.52
N ASP A 158 -29.83 12.27 -0.96
CA ASP A 158 -30.40 12.37 -2.31
C ASP A 158 -29.46 13.03 -3.33
N ASP A 159 -28.25 13.44 -2.93
CA ASP A 159 -27.25 14.11 -3.79
C ASP A 159 -25.87 13.40 -3.81
N PRO A 160 -25.79 12.14 -4.31
CA PRO A 160 -24.51 11.47 -4.47
C PRO A 160 -23.73 12.03 -5.65
N VAL A 161 -22.40 12.12 -5.50
CA VAL A 161 -21.52 12.59 -6.57
C VAL A 161 -21.06 11.43 -7.43
N ARG A 162 -21.24 11.54 -8.75
CA ARG A 162 -20.85 10.48 -9.69
C ARG A 162 -19.46 10.68 -10.29
N TYR A 163 -18.74 9.59 -10.43
CA TYR A 163 -17.38 9.56 -10.95
C TYR A 163 -17.13 8.36 -11.88
N PRO A 164 -16.48 8.58 -13.04
CA PRO A 164 -15.92 7.48 -13.80
C PRO A 164 -14.97 6.65 -12.93
N ALA A 165 -15.03 5.32 -13.05
CA ALA A 165 -14.24 4.41 -12.22
C ALA A 165 -12.75 4.74 -12.20
N GLN A 166 -12.20 5.12 -13.36
CA GLN A 166 -10.81 5.50 -13.48
C GLN A 166 -10.46 6.79 -12.71
N LYS A 167 -11.39 7.74 -12.57
CA LYS A 167 -11.09 9.00 -11.88
C LYS A 167 -11.16 8.84 -10.37
N LEU A 168 -12.08 8.03 -9.87
CA LEU A 168 -12.34 7.86 -8.43
C LEU A 168 -11.06 7.47 -7.65
N ARG A 169 -10.23 6.58 -8.20
CA ARG A 169 -8.98 6.11 -7.58
C ARG A 169 -7.99 7.21 -7.18
N LEU A 170 -8.10 8.39 -7.81
CA LEU A 170 -7.16 9.50 -7.62
C LEU A 170 -7.44 10.31 -6.35
N PHE A 171 -8.63 10.19 -5.77
CA PHE A 171 -9.05 11.02 -4.63
C PHE A 171 -9.89 10.30 -3.57
N LEU A 172 -10.47 9.13 -3.87
CA LEU A 172 -11.23 8.36 -2.89
C LEU A 172 -10.37 7.95 -1.69
N TYR A 173 -9.15 7.51 -1.96
CA TYR A 173 -8.26 6.95 -0.95
C TYR A 173 -7.18 7.93 -0.55
N TYR A 174 -7.08 8.22 0.75
CA TYR A 174 -6.06 9.11 1.29
C TYR A 174 -4.81 8.36 1.71
N LYS A 175 -4.98 7.24 2.41
CA LYS A 175 -3.87 6.43 2.90
C LYS A 175 -4.29 4.99 3.17
N VAL A 176 -3.38 4.07 2.86
CA VAL A 176 -3.42 2.69 3.38
C VAL A 176 -2.26 2.47 4.32
N ALA A 177 -2.56 2.00 5.53
CA ALA A 177 -1.59 1.58 6.53
C ALA A 177 -1.75 0.09 6.85
N MET A 178 -0.65 -0.59 7.17
CA MET A 178 -0.62 -2.04 7.41
C MET A 178 -0.03 -2.32 8.78
N SER A 179 -0.62 -3.25 9.53
CA SER A 179 -0.07 -3.69 10.83
C SER A 179 1.22 -4.47 10.67
N CYS A 180 1.32 -5.26 9.59
CA CYS A 180 2.48 -6.08 9.29
C CYS A 180 2.58 -6.42 7.80
N SER A 181 3.63 -7.17 7.41
CA SER A 181 3.76 -7.66 6.04
C SER A 181 2.58 -8.58 5.71
N PRO A 182 1.88 -8.38 4.57
CA PRO A 182 0.84 -9.28 4.07
C PRO A 182 1.29 -10.73 3.90
N SER A 183 2.60 -10.99 3.84
CA SER A 183 3.17 -12.35 3.78
C SER A 183 3.26 -13.09 5.11
N LYS A 184 3.05 -12.43 6.27
CA LYS A 184 2.96 -13.11 7.57
C LYS A 184 1.73 -14.01 7.62
N VAL A 185 1.60 -14.93 8.58
CA VAL A 185 0.46 -15.87 8.61
C VAL A 185 -0.76 -15.34 9.40
N ARG A 186 -0.57 -14.49 10.41
CA ARG A 186 -1.64 -14.03 11.33
C ARG A 186 -1.62 -12.51 11.52
N ASP A 187 -2.75 -11.97 11.99
CA ASP A 187 -2.95 -10.58 12.46
C ASP A 187 -2.57 -9.48 11.45
N ARG A 188 -3.08 -9.66 10.23
CA ARG A 188 -2.83 -8.78 9.08
C ARG A 188 -4.00 -7.82 8.89
N ILE A 189 -3.94 -6.69 9.58
CA ILE A 189 -4.95 -5.64 9.47
C ILE A 189 -4.45 -4.59 8.49
N VAL A 190 -5.35 -4.15 7.63
CA VAL A 190 -5.18 -3.00 6.75
C VAL A 190 -6.14 -1.92 7.20
N LEU A 191 -5.60 -0.75 7.50
CA LEU A 191 -6.37 0.46 7.79
C LEU A 191 -6.43 1.30 6.52
N LEU A 192 -7.63 1.77 6.19
CA LEU A 192 -7.91 2.62 5.04
C LEU A 192 -8.45 3.95 5.53
N LEU A 193 -7.78 5.04 5.14
CA LEU A 193 -8.32 6.39 5.20
C LEU A 193 -8.91 6.75 3.84
N HIS A 194 -10.17 7.16 3.81
CA HIS A 194 -10.91 7.40 2.57
C HIS A 194 -11.91 8.57 2.69
N ARG A 195 -12.44 9.01 1.55
CA ARG A 195 -13.59 9.91 1.48
C ARG A 195 -14.86 9.24 2.04
N PRO A 196 -15.87 9.99 2.51
CA PRO A 196 -15.81 11.43 2.70
C PRO A 196 -14.88 11.83 3.84
N ASP A 197 -14.19 12.95 3.65
CA ASP A 197 -13.45 13.71 4.66
C ASP A 197 -12.50 12.95 5.59
N GLY A 198 -11.99 11.78 5.20
CA GLY A 198 -10.92 11.09 5.95
C GLY A 198 -11.47 10.14 6.99
N GLN A 199 -12.60 9.51 6.68
CA GLN A 199 -13.10 8.40 7.45
C GLN A 199 -12.16 7.20 7.46
N ILE A 200 -12.37 6.34 8.45
CA ILE A 200 -11.56 5.17 8.69
C ILE A 200 -12.39 3.90 8.49
N SER A 201 -11.87 3.01 7.66
CA SER A 201 -12.31 1.62 7.57
C SER A 201 -11.11 0.69 7.77
N PHE A 202 -11.36 -0.54 8.18
CA PHE A 202 -10.34 -1.57 8.23
C PHE A 202 -10.82 -2.90 7.67
N ALA A 203 -9.88 -3.76 7.32
CA ALA A 203 -10.14 -5.14 6.91
C ALA A 203 -8.96 -6.03 7.27
N HIS A 204 -9.21 -7.32 7.47
CA HIS A 204 -8.16 -8.31 7.46
C HIS A 204 -7.78 -8.68 6.04
N ILE A 205 -6.51 -9.05 5.83
CA ILE A 205 -6.07 -9.59 4.54
C ILE A 205 -6.82 -10.89 4.25
N GLY A 206 -7.60 -10.89 3.16
CA GLY A 206 -8.45 -12.00 2.75
C GLY A 206 -9.94 -11.74 2.94
N ASP A 207 -10.31 -10.67 3.65
CA ASP A 207 -11.70 -10.24 3.76
C ASP A 207 -12.23 -9.73 2.41
N ASP A 208 -13.54 -9.83 2.23
CA ASP A 208 -14.28 -9.31 1.08
C ASP A 208 -15.01 -7.99 1.40
N LYS A 209 -14.95 -7.53 2.65
CA LYS A 209 -15.66 -6.34 3.15
C LYS A 209 -14.77 -5.40 3.97
N TRP A 210 -15.12 -4.12 3.94
CA TRP A 210 -14.58 -3.11 4.85
C TRP A 210 -15.45 -3.01 6.10
N THR A 211 -14.81 -2.95 7.27
CA THR A 211 -15.48 -2.62 8.54
C THR A 211 -15.24 -1.15 8.84
N GLN A 212 -16.30 -0.36 8.88
CA GLN A 212 -16.26 1.07 9.20
C GLN A 212 -16.01 1.28 10.69
N ILE A 213 -15.15 2.24 11.03
CA ILE A 213 -14.87 2.63 12.42
C ILE A 213 -15.57 3.95 12.75
N THR A 214 -15.51 4.91 11.84
CA THR A 214 -16.04 6.24 12.07
C THR A 214 -17.53 6.28 11.72
N ASP A 215 -18.40 6.27 12.73
CA ASP A 215 -19.88 6.26 12.56
C ASP A 215 -20.47 7.65 12.21
N GLN A 216 -19.75 8.73 12.51
CA GLN A 216 -20.17 10.10 12.20
C GLN A 216 -19.35 10.69 11.05
N THR A 217 -20.00 11.36 10.10
CA THR A 217 -19.33 12.12 9.04
C THR A 217 -18.41 13.16 9.66
N LEU A 218 -17.09 12.97 9.50
CA LEU A 218 -16.11 13.94 9.98
C LEU A 218 -16.22 15.20 9.13
N LYS A 219 -16.06 16.37 9.75
CA LYS A 219 -15.93 17.62 9.00
C LYS A 219 -14.58 17.63 8.29
N TRP A 220 -14.53 18.27 7.11
CA TRP A 220 -13.31 18.39 6.31
C TRP A 220 -12.07 18.91 7.08
N ASP A 221 -12.26 19.74 8.11
CA ASP A 221 -11.21 20.31 8.97
C ASP A 221 -10.81 19.43 10.16
N SER A 222 -11.57 18.37 10.43
CA SER A 222 -11.35 17.38 11.51
C SER A 222 -11.00 15.97 10.99
N GLY A 223 -11.01 15.81 9.67
CA GLY A 223 -10.77 14.55 8.99
C GLY A 223 -9.36 13.97 9.15
N TYR A 224 -9.23 12.64 9.15
CA TYR A 224 -7.91 11.99 9.14
C TYR A 224 -7.23 12.08 7.77
N ARG A 225 -5.90 12.25 7.77
CA ARG A 225 -5.09 12.48 6.57
C ARG A 225 -3.90 11.54 6.45
N ASP A 226 -3.38 11.05 7.58
CA ASP A 226 -2.32 10.04 7.55
C ASP A 226 -2.51 9.01 8.67
N ALA A 227 -1.95 7.83 8.45
CA ALA A 227 -1.97 6.73 9.39
C ALA A 227 -0.66 5.93 9.34
N LEU A 228 -0.24 5.45 10.51
CA LEU A 228 0.93 4.59 10.68
C LEU A 228 0.66 3.54 11.75
N TYR A 229 1.33 2.40 11.66
CA TYR A 229 1.23 1.36 12.68
C TYR A 229 2.45 1.39 13.59
N ASN A 230 2.21 1.50 14.90
CA ASN A 230 3.23 1.42 15.92
C ASN A 230 3.35 -0.02 16.44
N LYS A 231 4.42 -0.70 16.05
CA LYS A 231 4.69 -2.08 16.45
C LYS A 231 4.98 -2.27 17.94
N ASN A 232 5.41 -1.22 18.65
CA ASN A 232 5.75 -1.33 20.07
C ASN A 232 4.48 -1.42 20.91
N ASP A 233 3.46 -0.65 20.54
CA ASP A 233 2.20 -0.58 21.28
C ASP A 233 1.12 -1.47 20.65
N GLY A 234 1.32 -1.93 19.41
CA GLY A 234 0.36 -2.76 18.68
C GLY A 234 -0.82 -1.98 18.08
N LEU A 235 -0.70 -0.65 17.97
CA LEU A 235 -1.81 0.24 17.62
C LEU A 235 -1.55 1.00 16.32
N PHE A 236 -2.62 1.39 15.64
CA PHE A 236 -2.55 2.39 14.58
C PHE A 236 -2.59 3.79 15.19
N CYS A 237 -1.69 4.66 14.76
CA CYS A 237 -1.75 6.09 15.01
C CYS A 237 -2.33 6.78 13.77
N VAL A 238 -3.39 7.57 13.93
CA VAL A 238 -4.02 8.38 12.89
C VAL A 238 -3.82 9.86 13.18
N LEU A 239 -3.54 10.63 12.14
CA LEU A 239 -3.30 12.08 12.18
C LEU A 239 -4.44 12.80 11.48
N SER A 240 -5.05 13.75 12.19
CA SER A 240 -6.13 14.60 11.70
C SER A 240 -5.60 15.88 11.04
N PHE A 241 -6.46 16.56 10.28
CA PHE A 241 -6.14 17.82 9.61
C PHE A 241 -5.79 18.97 10.59
N ASP A 242 -6.40 18.98 11.78
CA ASP A 242 -6.11 19.94 12.85
C ASP A 242 -4.82 19.66 13.63
N GLY A 243 -4.10 18.59 13.27
CA GLY A 243 -2.87 18.16 13.92
C GLY A 243 -3.06 17.24 15.13
N SER A 244 -4.30 16.92 15.51
CA SER A 244 -4.57 15.91 16.55
C SER A 244 -4.10 14.53 16.09
N MET A 245 -3.61 13.73 17.04
CA MET A 245 -3.19 12.35 16.79
C MET A 245 -3.91 11.42 17.73
N LEU A 246 -4.47 10.34 17.20
CA LEU A 246 -5.18 9.33 17.98
C LEU A 246 -4.56 7.97 17.74
N THR A 247 -4.49 7.15 18.78
CA THR A 247 -4.10 5.74 18.68
C THR A 247 -5.34 4.86 18.80
N SER A 248 -5.45 3.79 18.01
CA SER A 248 -6.55 2.83 18.11
C SER A 248 -6.12 1.44 17.60
N ASP A 249 -6.60 0.38 18.26
CA ASP A 249 -6.71 -0.95 17.67
C ASP A 249 -8.08 -1.08 17.00
N PRO A 250 -8.15 -1.10 15.66
CA PRO A 250 -9.42 -1.18 14.95
C PRO A 250 -10.17 -2.51 15.20
N SER A 251 -9.49 -3.57 15.65
CA SER A 251 -10.11 -4.87 15.93
C SER A 251 -10.71 -4.99 17.32
N ASP A 252 -10.37 -4.07 18.24
CA ASP A 252 -10.91 -4.04 19.60
C ASP A 252 -11.81 -2.79 19.79
N PRO A 253 -13.15 -2.95 19.83
CA PRO A 253 -14.05 -1.83 20.05
C PRO A 253 -13.92 -1.19 21.44
N SER A 254 -13.22 -1.85 22.38
CA SER A 254 -12.87 -1.30 23.69
C SER A 254 -11.50 -0.61 23.73
N SER A 255 -10.75 -0.65 22.61
CA SER A 255 -9.47 0.04 22.47
C SER A 255 -9.64 1.53 22.76
N PRO A 256 -8.72 2.16 23.50
CA PRO A 256 -8.81 3.58 23.78
C PRO A 256 -8.76 4.37 22.47
N VAL A 257 -9.90 4.90 22.05
CA VAL A 257 -9.95 5.98 21.08
C VAL A 257 -9.48 7.23 21.83
N ALA A 258 -8.35 7.79 21.40
CA ALA A 258 -7.76 9.02 21.93
C ALA A 258 -6.81 8.86 23.14
N LYS A 259 -5.52 8.89 22.83
CA LYS A 259 -4.59 9.77 23.54
C LYS A 259 -4.22 10.86 22.54
N ASP A 260 -4.67 12.10 22.76
CA ASP A 260 -4.09 13.25 22.07
C ASP A 260 -2.60 13.30 22.44
N ILE A 261 -1.75 12.90 21.51
CA ILE A 261 -0.29 12.95 21.73
C ILE A 261 0.21 14.40 21.60
N VAL A 262 -0.55 15.27 20.92
CA VAL A 262 -0.29 16.70 20.82
C VAL A 262 -1.63 17.44 20.91
N LEU A 263 -1.82 18.22 21.98
CA LEU A 263 -2.92 19.19 22.05
C LEU A 263 -2.70 20.23 20.95
N ALA A 264 -3.75 20.50 20.16
CA ALA A 264 -3.74 21.54 19.12
C ALA A 264 -3.06 22.80 19.66
N ALA A 265 -1.93 23.18 19.05
CA ALA A 265 -1.32 24.46 19.35
C ALA A 265 -2.35 25.54 19.01
N ASP A 266 -2.62 26.41 19.99
CA ASP A 266 -3.61 27.49 19.88
C ASP A 266 -3.58 28.14 18.50
N ARG A 267 -4.75 28.15 17.85
CA ARG A 267 -5.04 28.76 16.55
C ARG A 267 -4.10 29.93 16.24
N TRP A 268 -3.16 29.72 15.32
CA TRP A 268 -2.42 30.83 14.70
C TRP A 268 -3.39 31.64 13.84
N PHE A 269 -4.00 32.67 14.43
CA PHE A 269 -4.66 33.73 13.69
C PHE A 269 -3.60 34.44 12.84
N PHE A 270 -3.52 34.12 11.55
CA PHE A 270 -2.85 34.98 10.59
C PHE A 270 -3.70 36.24 10.38
N SER A 271 -3.46 37.27 11.20
CA SER A 271 -3.89 38.63 10.90
C SER A 271 -3.02 39.15 9.76
N PHE A 272 -3.55 39.17 8.54
CA PHE A 272 -2.97 39.97 7.45
C PHE A 272 -3.15 41.47 7.78
N HIS A 273 -2.12 42.09 8.35
CA HIS A 273 -1.99 43.54 8.31
C HIS A 273 -1.39 43.94 6.96
N SER A 274 -2.21 44.58 6.12
CA SER A 274 -1.78 45.24 4.89
C SER A 274 -0.85 46.41 5.23
N ALA A 275 0.45 46.26 4.97
CA ALA A 275 1.37 47.38 4.96
C ALA A 275 1.29 48.08 3.60
N LYS A 276 0.68 49.27 3.57
CA LYS A 276 0.76 50.19 2.43
C LYS A 276 2.21 50.64 2.27
N ARG A 277 2.76 50.50 1.06
CA ARG A 277 4.00 51.16 0.64
C ARG A 277 3.80 52.67 0.67
N VAL A 278 4.77 53.38 1.24
CA VAL A 278 5.10 54.77 0.91
C VAL A 278 6.40 54.73 0.12
#